data_AF-G2PH87-F1
#
_entry.id   AF-G2PH87-F1
#
_cell.length_a   1.000
_cell.length_b   1.000
_cell.length_c   1.000
_cell.angle_alpha   90.00
_cell.angle_beta   90.00
_cell.angle_gamma   90.00
#
_symmetry.space_group_name_H-M   'P 1'
#
loop_
_entity.id
_entity.type
_entity.pdbx_description
1 polymer ?
#
loop_
_entity_poly.entity_id
_entity_poly.type
_entity_poly.pdbx_seq_one_letter_code
_entity_poly.pdbx_strand_id
1 'polypeptide(L)'
;MSSTAKTPLDPDEERVVRAQRLLIGLGAALVYRPFNAATYDALRDYLDRDAPGVLASLEVLSQRPEAELRARINELAGGWL
;
A
#
# COMPACT_ATOMS: atom_id res chain seq x y z
N MET A 1 11.24 23.16 18.17
CA MET A 1 11.03 21.79 17.65
C MET A 1 9.81 21.85 16.75
N SER A 2 9.99 22.15 15.47
CA SER A 2 8.86 22.21 14.52
C SER A 2 8.51 20.78 14.15
N SER A 3 7.34 20.31 14.60
CA SER A 3 6.76 19.05 14.14
C SER A 3 6.54 19.17 12.64
N THR A 4 7.29 18.42 11.84
CA THR A 4 7.03 18.26 10.41
C THR A 4 5.70 17.51 10.28
N ALA A 5 4.63 18.25 10.01
CA ALA A 5 3.34 17.65 9.66
C ALA A 5 3.58 16.71 8.48
N LYS A 6 3.36 15.41 8.71
CA LYS A 6 3.62 14.39 7.69
C LYS A 6 2.63 14.59 6.57
N THR A 7 3.11 14.87 5.36
CA THR A 7 2.26 15.03 4.17
C THR A 7 1.37 13.79 4.04
N PRO A 8 0.03 13.94 3.99
CA PRO A 8 -0.86 12.80 3.88
C PRO A 8 -0.68 12.12 2.53
N LEU A 9 -0.85 10.80 2.52
CA LEU A 9 -0.96 10.03 1.27
C LEU A 9 -2.25 10.41 0.55
N ASP A 10 -2.23 10.35 -0.77
CA ASP A 10 -3.46 10.41 -1.55
C ASP A 10 -4.22 9.07 -1.45
N PRO A 11 -5.49 9.01 -1.89
CA PRO A 11 -6.32 7.82 -1.73
C PRO A 11 -5.77 6.56 -2.42
N ASP A 12 -5.09 6.70 -3.55
CA ASP A 12 -4.52 5.56 -4.29
C ASP A 12 -3.23 5.08 -3.63
N GLU A 13 -2.36 6.01 -3.22
CA GLU A 13 -1.17 5.72 -2.42
C GLU A 13 -1.54 5.02 -1.10
N GLU A 14 -2.55 5.53 -0.38
CA GLU A 14 -3.00 4.97 0.88
C GLU A 14 -3.55 3.55 0.69
N ARG A 15 -4.35 3.33 -0.35
CA ARG A 15 -4.92 2.02 -0.66
C ARG A 15 -3.82 0.99 -0.93
N VAL A 16 -2.82 1.36 -1.73
CA VAL A 16 -1.69 0.47 -2.04
C VAL A 16 -0.84 0.19 -0.80
N VAL A 17 -0.51 1.20 0.00
CA VAL A 17 0.27 1.02 1.24
C VAL A 17 -0.46 0.13 2.24
N ARG A 18 -1.78 0.31 2.38
CA ARG A 18 -2.61 -0.52 3.27
C ARG A 18 -2.62 -1.98 2.82
N ALA A 19 -2.85 -2.22 1.53
CA ALA A 19 -2.83 -3.54 0.94
C ALA A 19 -1.48 -4.23 1.09
N GLN A 20 -0.37 -3.52 0.84
CA GLN A 20 0.98 -4.05 1.01
C GLN A 20 1.22 -4.53 2.45
N ARG A 21 0.86 -3.72 3.44
CA ARG A 21 1.02 -4.09 4.87
C ARG A 21 0.21 -5.34 5.23
N LEU A 22 -1.04 -5.41 4.77
CA LEU A 22 -1.90 -6.56 5.00
C LEU A 22 -1.30 -7.83 4.39
N LEU A 23 -0.90 -7.77 3.12
CA LEU A 23 -0.32 -8.91 2.40
C LEU A 23 0.99 -9.40 3.01
N ILE A 24 1.85 -8.50 3.50
CA ILE A 24 3.05 -8.89 4.26
C ILE A 24 2.67 -9.68 5.51
N GLY A 25 1.65 -9.22 6.24
CA GLY A 25 1.14 -9.92 7.44
C GLY A 25 0.58 -11.31 7.12
N LEU A 26 -0.22 -11.41 6.06
CA LEU A 26 -0.77 -12.70 5.60
C LEU A 26 0.33 -13.66 5.13
N GLY A 27 1.31 -13.16 4.36
CA GLY A 27 2.46 -13.94 3.92
C GLY A 27 3.28 -14.49 5.09
N ALA A 28 3.57 -13.65 6.10
CA ALA A 28 4.25 -14.08 7.31
C ALA A 28 3.43 -15.15 8.08
N ALA A 29 2.10 -14.98 8.15
CA ALA A 29 1.22 -15.93 8.81
C ALA A 29 1.18 -17.30 8.09
N LEU A 30 1.21 -17.32 6.75
CA LEU A 30 1.29 -18.55 5.97
C LEU A 30 2.60 -19.31 6.21
N VAL A 31 3.72 -18.59 6.35
CA VAL A 31 5.01 -19.23 6.67
C VAL A 31 5.01 -19.81 8.09
N TYR A 32 4.48 -19.07 9.06
CA TYR A 32 4.52 -19.47 10.48
C TYR A 32 3.47 -20.54 10.83
N ARG A 33 2.27 -20.49 10.24
CA ARG A 33 1.15 -21.41 10.48
C ARG A 33 0.47 -21.79 9.16
N PRO A 34 1.10 -22.67 8.36
CA PRO A 34 0.67 -22.96 6.99
C PRO A 34 -0.69 -23.65 6.88
N PHE A 35 -1.24 -24.20 7.96
CA PHE A 35 -2.56 -24.86 7.95
C PHE A 35 -3.63 -24.08 8.72
N ASN A 36 -3.39 -22.80 9.01
CA ASN A 36 -4.38 -21.97 9.69
C ASN A 36 -5.45 -21.49 8.69
N ALA A 37 -6.63 -22.11 8.72
CA ALA A 37 -7.76 -21.77 7.86
C ALA A 37 -8.13 -20.28 7.86
N ALA A 38 -8.05 -19.61 9.02
CA ALA A 38 -8.37 -18.18 9.12
C ALA A 38 -7.45 -17.29 8.27
N THR A 39 -6.18 -17.68 8.09
CA THR A 39 -5.26 -16.95 7.20
C THR A 39 -5.68 -17.09 5.73
N TYR A 40 -6.17 -18.26 5.34
CA TYR A 40 -6.67 -18.51 3.98
C TYR A 40 -7.98 -17.77 3.73
N ASP A 41 -8.90 -17.75 4.70
CA ASP A 41 -10.15 -17.00 4.59
C ASP A 41 -9.88 -15.50 4.45
N ALA A 42 -8.96 -14.94 5.24
CA ALA A 42 -8.57 -13.54 5.13
C ALA A 42 -7.89 -13.22 3.80
N LEU A 43 -7.05 -14.13 3.28
CA LEU A 43 -6.44 -13.96 1.96
C LEU A 43 -7.50 -14.00 0.85
N ARG A 44 -8.47 -14.92 0.94
CA ARG A 44 -9.58 -15.00 0.00
C ARG A 44 -10.42 -13.73 0.02
N ASP A 45 -10.81 -13.26 1.19
CA ASP A 45 -11.58 -12.03 1.34
C ASP A 45 -10.85 -10.83 0.72
N TYR A 46 -9.54 -10.71 0.94
CA TYR A 46 -8.72 -9.67 0.32
C TYR A 46 -8.75 -9.77 -1.22
N LEU A 47 -8.54 -10.97 -1.77
CA LEU A 47 -8.54 -11.18 -3.22
C LEU A 47 -9.91 -10.88 -3.85
N ASP A 48 -10.99 -11.24 -3.16
CA ASP A 48 -12.36 -11.06 -3.67
C ASP A 48 -12.84 -9.60 -3.57
N ARG A 49 -12.41 -8.85 -2.56
CA ARG A 49 -12.98 -7.52 -2.23
C ARG A 49 -12.05 -6.36 -2.45
N ASP A 50 -10.80 -6.48 -2.01
CA ASP A 50 -9.87 -5.35 -1.95
C ASP A 50 -8.94 -5.32 -3.17
N ALA A 51 -8.49 -6.49 -3.65
CA ALA A 51 -7.52 -6.59 -4.73
C ALA A 51 -7.93 -5.86 -6.02
N PRO A 52 -9.19 -5.90 -6.50
CA PRO A 52 -9.59 -5.16 -7.70
C PRO A 52 -9.35 -3.65 -7.57
N GLY A 53 -9.70 -3.06 -6.42
CA GLY A 53 -9.49 -1.64 -6.16
C GLY A 53 -8.01 -1.28 -6.03
N VAL A 54 -7.20 -2.16 -5.44
CA VAL A 54 -5.74 -1.97 -5.34
C VAL A 54 -5.09 -2.01 -6.71
N LEU A 55 -5.47 -2.95 -7.58
CA LEU A 55 -4.95 -3.04 -8.94
C LEU A 55 -5.32 -1.81 -9.77
N ALA A 56 -6.56 -1.31 -9.63
CA ALA A 56 -6.95 -0.06 -10.27
C ALA A 56 -6.11 1.13 -9.79
N SER A 57 -5.85 1.24 -8.48
CA SER A 57 -4.96 2.28 -7.95
C SER A 57 -3.53 2.14 -8.47
N LEU A 58 -3.00 0.92 -8.56
CA LEU A 58 -1.66 0.69 -9.11
C LEU A 58 -1.57 1.13 -10.57
N GLU A 59 -2.61 0.89 -11.37
CA GLU A 59 -2.68 1.39 -12.75
C GLU A 59 -2.71 2.93 -12.78
N VAL A 60 -3.52 3.59 -11.95
CA VAL A 60 -3.53 5.06 -11.86
C VAL A 60 -2.15 5.61 -11.48
N LEU A 61 -1.51 5.01 -10.48
CA LEU A 61 -0.19 5.44 -10.01
C LEU A 61 0.91 5.19 -11.06
N SER A 62 0.83 4.10 -11.84
CA SER A 62 1.83 3.76 -12.86
C SER A 62 1.79 4.70 -14.06
N GLN A 63 0.64 5.31 -14.33
CA GLN A 63 0.45 6.27 -15.42
C GLN A 63 0.87 7.71 -15.03
N ARG A 64 1.28 7.95 -13.77
CA ARG A 64 1.76 9.28 -13.36
C ARG A 64 3.07 9.63 -14.04
N PRO A 65 3.23 10.86 -14.56
CA PRO A 65 4.50 11.32 -15.11
C PRO A 65 5.63 11.23 -14.08
N GLU A 66 6.84 10.91 -14.53
CA GLU A 66 8.02 10.81 -13.67
C GLU A 66 8.28 12.08 -12.84
N ALA A 67 8.05 13.26 -13.44
CA ALA A 67 8.20 14.54 -12.75
C ALA A 67 7.24 14.68 -11.56
N GLU A 68 6.00 14.21 -11.72
CA GLU A 68 5.01 14.18 -10.65
C GLU A 68 5.41 13.21 -9.54
N LEU A 69 5.84 11.99 -9.90
CA LEU A 69 6.31 11.00 -8.94
C LEU A 69 7.51 11.50 -8.13
N ARG A 70 8.48 12.17 -8.76
CA ARG A 70 9.64 12.76 -8.08
C ARG A 70 9.22 13.87 -7.11
N ALA A 71 8.35 14.78 -7.55
CA ALA A 71 7.81 15.82 -6.67
C ALA A 71 7.09 15.20 -5.47
N ARG A 72 6.28 14.17 -5.71
CA ARG A 72 5.53 13.48 -4.68
C ARG A 72 6.43 12.76 -3.67
N ILE A 73 7.48 12.10 -4.13
CA ILE A 73 8.49 11.49 -3.24
C ILE A 73 9.17 12.56 -2.38
N ASN A 74 9.53 13.71 -2.96
CA ASN A 74 10.15 14.81 -2.21
C ASN A 74 9.22 15.35 -1.11
N GLU A 75 7.93 15.53 -1.42
CA GLU A 75 6.92 15.94 -0.44
C GLU A 75 6.79 14.94 0.72
N LEU A 76 6.83 13.65 0.43
CA LEU A 76 6.69 12.57 1.42
C LEU A 76 7.96 12.34 2.24
N ALA A 77 9.14 12.54 1.64
CA ALA A 77 10.44 12.42 2.27
C ALA A 77 10.86 13.65 3.09
N GLY A 78 10.09 14.75 3.02
CA GLY A 78 10.35 15.97 3.78
C GLY A 78 11.35 16.94 3.12
N GLY A 79 11.47 16.94 1.78
CA GLY A 79 12.10 18.01 1.01
C GLY A 79 13.63 18.07 1.04
N TRP A 80 14.34 16.94 0.91
CA TRP A 80 15.81 16.87 0.92
C TRP A 80 16.45 16.33 -0.37
N LEU A 81 15.80 16.51 -1.53
CA LEU A 81 16.45 16.44 -2.86
C LEU A 81 16.26 17.79 -3.55
#